data_AF-A0A4S4MBL7-F1
#
_entry.id   AF-A0A4S4MBL7-F1
#
_cell.length_a   1.000
_cell.length_b   1.000
_cell.length_c   1.000
_cell.angle_alpha   90.00
_cell.angle_beta   90.00
_cell.angle_gamma   90.00
#
_symmetry.space_group_name_H-M   'P 1'
#
loop_
_entity.id
_entity.type
_entity.pdbx_description
1 polymer ?
#
loop_
_entity_poly.entity_id
_entity_poly.type
_entity_poly.pdbx_seq_one_letter_code
_entity_poly.pdbx_strand_id
1 'polypeptide(L)'
;MAWSLLLVNSDPTHPVAFIVSRGAFVRSNESDIHKFMAYGVNEAHDKSPLSEPFKMLSQFPSSSHPRALHGSLLFFERNNETSDTAVVQARNVLTGDTMFMLRVPFSVADPVSMDDRVKIFLRLAVYDKYVIMFRTRRILLYRMPVDTGMGVCIDPIAAYQWQYRIDTVEYSIPRLRQSHPASRYPPPITLLVRFDSYYPWPVNLLHHFVIHPNPHFDPTVPTSTPYAPQPQPIAVIASPMRMFTPSDLILGPYGTAVWIDAQTDPDPTQAGDHGQRIAGRILASGNGEPVVDAETRLLQICETASKWGRLALDEEEGRIAVGHIDGRVTLFDYGRLEIVD
;
A
#
# COMPACT_ATOMS: atom_id res chain seq x y z
N MET A 1 -8.51 18.67 -18.26
CA MET A 1 -8.11 18.94 -16.86
C MET A 1 -7.53 17.66 -16.31
N ALA A 2 -6.23 17.63 -16.01
CA ALA A 2 -5.58 16.43 -15.49
C ALA A 2 -5.66 16.45 -13.96
N TRP A 3 -6.49 15.58 -13.40
CA TRP A 3 -6.46 15.21 -11.98
C TRP A 3 -5.32 14.21 -11.81
N SER A 4 -4.51 14.30 -10.76
CA SER A 4 -3.26 13.53 -10.73
C SER A 4 -3.04 12.62 -9.51
N LEU A 5 -3.90 12.64 -8.48
CA LEU A 5 -3.79 11.66 -7.39
C LEU A 5 -5.06 11.57 -6.55
N LEU A 6 -5.49 10.34 -6.23
CA LEU A 6 -6.48 10.00 -5.21
C LEU A 6 -5.81 9.13 -4.15
N LEU A 7 -5.89 9.51 -2.88
CA LEU A 7 -5.43 8.69 -1.75
C LEU A 7 -6.61 8.41 -0.84
N VAL A 8 -6.90 7.14 -0.58
CA VAL A 8 -7.91 6.71 0.37
C VAL A 8 -7.29 6.59 1.76
N ASN A 9 -8.03 6.96 2.79
CA ASN A 9 -7.57 6.85 4.16
C ASN A 9 -7.53 5.40 4.61
N SER A 10 -6.37 4.94 5.05
CA SER A 10 -6.22 3.59 5.59
C SER A 10 -6.84 3.42 6.99
N ASP A 11 -7.15 4.52 7.68
CA ASP A 11 -7.97 4.52 8.89
C ASP A 11 -9.44 4.79 8.52
N PRO A 12 -10.32 3.76 8.54
CA PRO A 12 -11.72 3.91 8.16
C PRO A 12 -12.53 4.69 9.21
N THR A 13 -12.00 4.87 10.43
CA THR A 13 -12.71 5.55 11.52
C THR A 13 -12.52 7.06 11.50
N HIS A 14 -11.56 7.54 10.70
CA HIS A 14 -11.24 8.96 10.63
C HIS A 14 -12.24 9.71 9.73
N PRO A 15 -12.65 10.95 10.08
CA PRO A 15 -13.63 11.71 9.29
C PRO A 15 -13.20 12.02 7.84
N VAL A 16 -11.89 12.12 7.59
CA VAL A 16 -11.35 12.24 6.23
C VAL A 16 -11.31 10.87 5.57
N ALA A 17 -12.10 10.68 4.53
CA ALA A 17 -12.17 9.44 3.76
C ALA A 17 -11.10 9.37 2.67
N PHE A 18 -10.86 10.47 1.95
CA PHE A 18 -9.85 10.51 0.90
C PHE A 18 -9.34 11.92 0.62
N ILE A 19 -8.25 12.00 -0.14
CA ILE A 19 -7.67 13.25 -0.62
C ILE A 19 -7.57 13.21 -2.13
N VAL A 20 -7.94 14.32 -2.76
CA VAL A 20 -7.71 14.57 -4.18
C VAL A 20 -6.66 15.66 -4.33
N SER A 21 -5.68 15.41 -5.20
CA SER A 21 -4.74 16.44 -5.65
C SER A 21 -5.21 17.07 -6.95
N ARG A 22 -5.26 18.41 -6.97
CA ARG A 22 -5.47 19.21 -8.18
C ARG A 22 -4.21 20.02 -8.44
N GLY A 23 -3.41 19.60 -9.43
CA GLY A 23 -2.30 20.37 -9.96
C GLY A 23 -2.68 21.06 -11.28
N ALA A 24 -2.14 22.25 -11.51
CA ALA A 24 -2.09 22.79 -12.86
C ALA A 24 -0.86 22.16 -13.54
N PHE A 25 -1.03 21.50 -14.69
CA PHE A 25 0.11 21.21 -15.57
C PHE A 25 0.59 22.55 -16.13
N VAL A 26 1.41 23.29 -15.38
CA VAL A 26 2.13 24.44 -15.91
C VAL A 26 3.54 23.96 -16.25
N ARG A 27 4.04 24.39 -17.40
CA ARG A 27 5.30 23.90 -17.98
C ARG A 27 6.46 24.16 -17.01
N SER A 28 7.07 23.09 -16.48
CA SER A 28 8.44 22.84 -15.98
C SER A 28 9.26 23.91 -15.23
N ASN A 29 8.80 25.15 -15.08
CA ASN A 29 9.62 26.30 -14.71
C ASN A 29 9.09 27.05 -13.48
N GLU A 30 7.83 26.83 -13.11
CA GLU A 30 7.23 27.33 -11.87
C GLU A 30 7.08 26.15 -10.92
N SER A 31 7.44 26.33 -9.65
CA SER A 31 7.23 25.30 -8.62
C SER A 31 5.75 24.93 -8.59
N ASP A 32 5.41 23.72 -9.05
CA ASP A 32 4.02 23.24 -9.13
C ASP A 32 3.43 23.16 -7.72
N ILE A 33 2.69 24.20 -7.34
CA ILE A 33 1.91 24.19 -6.09
C ILE A 33 0.63 23.40 -6.38
N HIS A 34 0.57 22.18 -5.86
CA HIS A 34 -0.63 21.37 -5.88
C HIS A 34 -1.60 21.82 -4.79
N LYS A 35 -2.89 21.86 -5.12
CA LYS A 35 -3.96 22.02 -4.11
C LYS A 35 -4.44 20.64 -3.69
N PHE A 36 -4.29 20.32 -2.41
CA PHE A 36 -4.82 19.11 -1.81
C PHE A 36 -6.16 19.42 -1.15
N MET A 37 -7.16 18.61 -1.46
CA MET A 37 -8.51 18.74 -0.91
C MET A 37 -8.86 17.44 -0.20
N ALA A 38 -9.09 17.52 1.11
CA ALA A 38 -9.52 16.39 1.91
C ALA A 38 -11.05 16.33 1.92
N TYR A 39 -11.59 15.15 1.66
CA TYR A 39 -13.03 14.90 1.64
C TYR A 39 -13.39 13.90 2.73
N GLY A 40 -14.54 14.12 3.36
CA GLY A 40 -15.18 13.20 4.29
C GLY A 40 -16.54 12.76 3.79
N VAL A 41 -17.05 11.66 4.33
CA VAL A 41 -18.42 11.20 4.05
C VAL A 41 -19.41 12.24 4.54
N ASN A 42 -20.41 12.56 3.72
CA ASN A 42 -21.50 13.43 4.11
C ASN A 42 -22.66 12.59 4.65
N GLU A 43 -22.73 12.41 5.97
CA GLU A 43 -23.82 11.67 6.65
C GLU A 43 -25.23 12.22 6.38
N ALA A 44 -25.34 13.47 5.89
CA ALA A 44 -26.63 14.02 5.50
C ALA A 44 -27.15 13.45 4.17
N HIS A 45 -26.30 12.79 3.37
CA HIS A 45 -26.64 12.22 2.07
C HIS A 45 -27.76 11.18 2.17
N ASP A 46 -27.73 10.31 3.17
CA ASP A 46 -28.76 9.29 3.39
C ASP A 46 -30.14 9.91 3.67
N LYS A 47 -30.18 11.13 4.22
CA LYS A 47 -31.42 11.86 4.51
C LYS A 47 -31.87 12.77 3.36
N SER A 48 -30.95 13.14 2.47
CA SER A 48 -31.20 14.02 1.34
C SER A 48 -30.36 13.58 0.14
N PRO A 49 -30.94 12.77 -0.78
CA PRO A 49 -30.25 12.27 -1.97
C PRO A 49 -29.75 13.36 -2.91
N LEU A 50 -30.25 14.60 -2.76
CA LEU A 50 -29.80 15.76 -3.52
C LEU A 50 -28.49 16.36 -2.97
N SER A 51 -28.08 16.00 -1.77
CA SER A 51 -26.81 16.46 -1.21
C SER A 51 -25.66 15.64 -1.76
N GLU A 52 -24.46 16.22 -1.85
CA GLU A 52 -23.29 15.49 -2.34
C GLU A 52 -22.89 14.39 -1.34
N PRO A 53 -22.48 13.19 -1.80
CA PRO A 53 -22.11 12.07 -0.91
C PRO A 53 -20.83 12.35 -0.12
N PHE A 54 -20.00 13.28 -0.60
CA PHE A 54 -18.76 13.70 0.05
C PHE A 54 -18.76 15.21 0.24
N LYS A 55 -18.22 15.66 1.37
CA LYS A 55 -18.02 17.09 1.66
C LYS A 55 -16.53 17.38 1.84
N MET A 56 -16.09 18.52 1.32
CA MET A 56 -14.72 18.99 1.54
C MET A 56 -14.54 19.41 3.00
N LEU A 57 -13.53 18.87 3.67
CA LEU A 57 -13.21 19.14 5.07
C LEU A 57 -12.07 20.16 5.21
N SER A 58 -11.07 20.06 4.34
CA SER A 58 -9.93 20.97 4.35
C SER A 58 -9.35 21.13 2.95
N GLN A 59 -8.60 22.21 2.77
CA GLN A 59 -7.81 22.44 1.57
C GLN A 59 -6.52 23.17 1.93
N PHE A 60 -5.39 22.71 1.40
CA PHE A 60 -4.12 23.40 1.58
C PHE A 60 -3.19 23.20 0.36
N PRO A 61 -2.32 24.18 0.09
CA PRO A 61 -1.30 24.07 -0.96
C PRO A 61 -0.10 23.24 -0.48
N SER A 62 0.50 22.45 -1.37
CA SER A 62 1.83 21.88 -1.15
C SER A 62 2.53 21.60 -2.48
N SER A 63 3.85 21.77 -2.51
CA SER A 63 4.70 21.41 -3.65
C SER A 63 5.15 19.95 -3.62
N SER A 64 4.88 19.23 -2.53
CA SER A 64 5.25 17.83 -2.35
C SER A 64 4.09 16.92 -2.73
N HIS A 65 4.41 15.78 -3.35
CA HIS A 65 3.43 14.75 -3.70
C HIS A 65 3.16 13.84 -2.49
N PRO A 66 1.91 13.72 -2.03
CA PRO A 66 1.58 12.80 -0.96
C PRO A 66 1.60 11.37 -1.50
N ARG A 67 1.88 10.42 -0.62
CA ARG A 67 2.05 9.01 -0.97
C ARG A 67 1.22 8.06 -0.12
N ALA A 68 0.84 8.47 1.09
CA ALA A 68 0.02 7.68 1.99
C ALA A 68 -0.83 8.60 2.88
N LEU A 69 -2.01 8.11 3.23
CA LEU A 69 -2.96 8.75 4.13
C LEU A 69 -3.39 7.75 5.20
N HIS A 70 -3.21 8.13 6.47
CA HIS A 70 -3.65 7.34 7.61
C HIS A 70 -4.12 8.24 8.75
N GLY A 71 -5.37 8.09 9.17
CA GLY A 71 -5.97 8.90 10.22
C GLY A 71 -5.88 10.38 9.85
N SER A 72 -5.29 11.18 10.74
CA SER A 72 -5.04 12.60 10.52
C SER A 72 -3.72 12.90 9.81
N LEU A 73 -2.95 11.90 9.40
CA LEU A 73 -1.59 12.04 8.87
C LEU A 73 -1.54 11.82 7.36
N LEU A 74 -0.95 12.78 6.67
CA LEU A 74 -0.61 12.71 5.25
C LEU A 74 0.90 12.67 5.09
N PHE A 75 1.41 11.66 4.40
CA PHE A 75 2.85 11.43 4.24
C PHE A 75 3.33 11.91 2.88
N PHE A 76 4.38 12.73 2.88
CA PHE A 76 5.02 13.31 1.70
C PHE A 76 6.47 12.87 1.59
N GLU A 77 6.90 12.54 0.37
CA GLU A 77 8.32 12.39 0.07
C GLU A 77 8.94 13.77 -0.06
N ARG A 78 10.02 14.01 0.68
CA ARG A 78 10.84 15.22 0.53
C ARG A 78 12.29 14.81 0.32
N ASN A 79 12.77 15.05 -0.90
CA ASN A 79 14.18 14.94 -1.20
C ASN A 79 14.81 16.32 -0.97
N ASN A 80 15.72 16.42 0.00
CA ASN A 80 16.50 17.63 0.17
C ASN A 80 17.84 17.43 -0.56
N GLU A 81 17.94 17.98 -1.76
CA GLU A 81 19.13 17.88 -2.62
C GLU A 81 20.42 18.32 -1.90
N THR A 82 20.30 19.19 -0.90
CA THR A 82 21.46 19.76 -0.19
C THR A 82 22.00 18.90 0.95
N SER A 83 21.19 17.99 1.53
CA SER A 83 21.54 17.35 2.80
C SER A 83 21.81 15.86 2.73
N ASP A 84 21.92 15.27 1.52
CA ASP A 84 22.12 13.82 1.28
C ASP A 84 21.18 12.92 2.11
N THR A 85 20.06 13.48 2.57
CA THR A 85 19.13 12.87 3.51
C THR A 85 17.75 13.01 2.92
N ALA A 86 17.16 11.87 2.53
CA ALA A 86 15.75 11.87 2.19
C ALA A 86 14.93 11.70 3.48
N VAL A 87 13.82 12.43 3.54
CA VAL A 87 12.91 12.40 4.67
C VAL A 87 11.48 12.19 4.17
N VAL A 88 10.67 11.51 4.97
CA VAL A 88 9.23 11.44 4.76
C VAL A 88 8.56 12.36 5.76
N GLN A 89 7.90 13.40 5.27
CA GLN A 89 7.23 14.39 6.11
C GLN A 89 5.80 13.93 6.40
N ALA A 90 5.45 13.83 7.68
CA ALA A 90 4.08 13.60 8.11
C ALA A 90 3.42 14.95 8.41
N ARG A 91 2.31 15.25 7.74
CA ARG A 91 1.55 16.49 7.94
C ARG A 91 0.14 16.18 8.44
N ASN A 92 -0.45 17.10 9.19
CA ASN A 92 -1.85 17.04 9.55
C ASN A 92 -2.71 17.27 8.29
N VAL A 93 -3.64 16.37 8.01
CA VAL A 93 -4.50 16.43 6.82
C VAL A 93 -5.51 17.60 6.84
N LEU A 94 -5.88 18.09 8.02
CA LEU A 94 -6.83 19.19 8.15
C LEU A 94 -6.14 20.55 8.12
N THR A 95 -4.99 20.69 8.78
CA THR A 95 -4.29 21.99 8.89
C THR A 95 -3.17 22.17 7.87
N GLY A 96 -2.61 21.08 7.34
CA GLY A 96 -1.42 21.09 6.48
C GLY A 96 -0.11 21.25 7.26
N ASP A 97 -0.15 21.35 8.59
CA ASP A 97 1.03 21.56 9.44
C ASP A 97 1.92 20.33 9.48
N THR A 98 3.23 20.56 9.61
CA THR A 98 4.20 19.47 9.75
C THR A 98 4.20 18.94 11.17
N MET A 99 3.81 17.68 11.34
CA MET A 99 3.80 17.01 12.62
C MET A 99 5.21 16.52 12.97
N PHE A 100 5.81 15.73 12.08
CA PHE A 100 7.16 15.17 12.24
C PHE A 100 7.75 14.75 10.88
N MET A 101 9.01 14.37 10.89
CA MET A 101 9.73 13.85 9.73
C MET A 101 10.35 12.49 10.07
N LEU A 102 10.25 11.53 9.16
CA LEU A 102 10.91 10.24 9.27
C LEU A 102 12.20 10.30 8.47
N ARG A 103 13.35 10.18 9.14
CA ARG A 103 14.64 10.10 8.47
C ARG A 103 14.74 8.76 7.77
N VAL A 104 15.07 8.78 6.50
CA VAL A 104 15.31 7.56 5.75
C VAL A 104 16.83 7.41 5.62
N PRO A 105 17.45 6.39 6.24
CA PRO A 105 18.89 6.22 6.17
C PRO A 105 19.32 5.82 4.75
N PHE A 106 20.24 6.59 4.18
CA PHE A 106 20.95 6.29 2.93
C PHE A 106 22.43 6.12 3.23
N SER A 107 23.08 5.19 2.55
CA SER A 107 24.53 5.09 2.55
C SER A 107 25.01 5.48 1.16
N VAL A 108 25.71 6.61 1.05
CA VAL A 108 26.33 7.04 -0.21
C VAL A 108 27.36 6.01 -0.70
N ALA A 109 27.99 5.30 0.23
CA ALA A 109 28.96 4.24 -0.06
C ALA A 109 28.31 2.94 -0.52
N ASP A 110 26.99 2.79 -0.38
CA ASP A 110 26.27 1.63 -0.88
C ASP A 110 25.74 1.93 -2.29
N PRO A 111 26.37 1.41 -3.37
CA PRO A 111 25.95 1.69 -4.74
C PRO A 111 24.50 1.24 -5.00
N VAL A 112 24.01 0.27 -4.22
CA VAL A 112 22.61 -0.17 -4.24
C VAL A 112 21.66 0.91 -3.74
N SER A 113 22.10 1.75 -2.80
CA SER A 113 21.31 2.82 -2.21
C SER A 113 21.14 4.03 -3.14
N MET A 114 21.87 4.11 -4.25
CA MET A 114 21.78 5.22 -5.21
C MET A 114 20.49 5.14 -6.06
N ASP A 115 20.10 3.94 -6.49
CA ASP A 115 18.84 3.72 -7.21
C ASP A 115 17.61 4.03 -6.33
N ASP A 116 17.76 3.87 -5.02
CA ASP A 116 16.71 4.12 -4.03
C ASP A 116 16.43 5.62 -3.77
N ARG A 117 17.14 6.53 -4.46
CA ARG A 117 16.91 7.99 -4.37
C ARG A 117 15.66 8.46 -5.12
N VAL A 118 15.20 7.71 -6.12
CA VAL A 118 14.07 8.11 -6.97
C VAL A 118 12.71 7.91 -6.27
N LYS A 119 12.59 6.84 -5.47
CA LYS A 119 11.40 6.55 -4.66
C LYS A 119 11.85 6.28 -3.23
N ILE A 120 11.49 7.17 -2.30
CA ILE A 120 11.91 7.06 -0.91
C ILE A 120 11.25 5.84 -0.28
N PHE A 121 9.97 5.58 -0.60
CA PHE A 121 9.26 4.37 -0.19
C PHE A 121 8.24 3.87 -1.23
N LEU A 122 7.91 2.58 -1.15
CA LEU A 122 6.93 1.90 -1.99
C LEU A 122 5.53 1.90 -1.35
N ARG A 123 5.49 1.58 -0.05
CA ARG A 123 4.29 1.56 0.79
C ARG A 123 4.63 1.99 2.21
N LEU A 124 3.62 2.45 2.92
CA LEU A 124 3.71 2.83 4.32
C LEU A 124 2.48 2.29 5.03
N ALA A 125 2.71 1.54 6.10
CA ALA A 125 1.68 1.08 7.02
C ALA A 125 1.79 1.84 8.34
N VAL A 126 0.64 2.13 8.94
CA VAL A 126 0.57 2.70 10.28
C VAL A 126 -0.23 1.74 11.15
N TYR A 127 0.32 1.46 12.33
CA TYR A 127 -0.34 0.67 13.34
C TYR A 127 -0.13 1.35 14.69
N ASP A 128 -1.22 1.84 15.28
CA ASP A 128 -1.19 2.63 16.53
C ASP A 128 -0.14 3.76 16.44
N LYS A 129 0.91 3.71 17.26
CA LYS A 129 1.98 4.72 17.32
C LYS A 129 3.20 4.36 16.48
N TYR A 130 3.07 3.43 15.55
CA TYR A 130 4.21 2.92 14.78
C TYR A 130 3.98 3.07 13.29
N VAL A 131 5.06 3.41 12.58
CA VAL A 131 5.09 3.49 11.12
C VAL A 131 6.01 2.40 10.59
N ILE A 132 5.53 1.61 9.65
CA ILE A 132 6.31 0.60 8.94
C ILE A 132 6.41 1.06 7.49
N MET A 133 7.63 1.39 7.10
CA MET A 133 7.93 1.89 5.76
C MET A 133 8.61 0.79 4.95
N PHE A 134 7.99 0.43 3.82
CA PHE A 134 8.54 -0.52 2.87
C PHE A 134 9.25 0.25 1.77
N ARG A 135 10.54 -0.04 1.58
CA ARG A 135 11.41 0.51 0.54
C ARG A 135 11.82 -0.62 -0.41
N THR A 136 12.46 -0.26 -1.52
CA THR A 136 12.95 -1.22 -2.52
C THR A 136 13.76 -2.36 -1.89
N ARG A 137 14.64 -2.09 -0.92
CA ARG A 137 15.43 -3.15 -0.27
C ARG A 137 15.37 -3.14 1.25
N ARG A 138 14.51 -2.33 1.86
CA ARG A 138 14.46 -2.23 3.32
C ARG A 138 13.05 -2.15 3.86
N ILE A 139 12.88 -2.67 5.06
CA ILE A 139 11.75 -2.36 5.93
C ILE A 139 12.30 -1.51 7.06
N LEU A 140 11.68 -0.37 7.30
CA LEU A 140 12.06 0.55 8.36
C LEU A 140 10.88 0.70 9.32
N LEU A 141 11.15 0.50 10.60
CA LEU A 141 10.16 0.68 11.67
C LEU A 141 10.46 1.96 12.42
N TYR A 142 9.45 2.80 12.62
CA TYR A 142 9.53 4.04 13.38
C TYR A 142 8.50 4.05 14.50
N ARG A 143 8.82 4.75 15.58
CA ARG A 143 7.86 5.14 16.62
C ARG A 143 7.49 6.60 16.42
N MET A 144 6.19 6.88 16.33
CA MET A 144 5.68 8.25 16.26
C MET A 144 6.01 9.00 17.56
N PRO A 145 6.27 10.31 17.49
CA PRO A 145 6.55 11.09 18.68
C PRO A 145 5.25 11.27 19.47
N VAL A 146 5.33 11.18 20.80
CA VAL A 146 4.18 11.45 21.67
C VAL A 146 3.94 12.97 21.75
N ASP A 147 5.02 13.72 21.89
CA ASP A 147 5.00 15.18 21.90
C ASP A 147 5.30 15.70 20.50
N THR A 148 4.30 16.31 19.87
CA THR A 148 4.37 16.88 18.52
C THR A 148 5.09 18.22 18.54
N GLY A 149 6.34 18.24 19.00
CA GLY A 149 7.24 19.34 18.67
C GLY A 149 7.27 19.46 17.15
N MET A 150 6.83 20.61 16.62
CA MET A 150 6.68 20.77 15.16
C MET A 150 8.01 20.46 14.46
N GLY A 151 7.99 19.47 13.58
CA GLY A 151 9.14 19.16 12.72
C GLY A 151 10.25 18.33 13.37
N VAL A 152 9.98 17.59 14.45
CA VAL A 152 10.96 16.61 14.96
C VAL A 152 11.30 15.57 13.89
N CYS A 153 12.59 15.29 13.70
CA CYS A 153 13.08 14.29 12.77
C CYS A 153 13.41 12.99 13.52
N ILE A 154 12.88 11.87 13.07
CA ILE A 154 12.88 10.58 13.79
C ILE A 154 13.66 9.55 12.99
N ASP A 155 14.59 8.89 13.65
CA ASP A 155 15.35 7.77 13.09
C ASP A 155 14.57 6.44 13.24
N PRO A 156 14.79 5.47 12.33
CA PRO A 156 14.15 4.17 12.47
C PRO A 156 14.67 3.44 13.72
N ILE A 157 13.75 2.84 14.47
CA ILE A 157 14.07 2.05 15.68
C ILE A 157 14.48 0.62 15.34
N ALA A 158 14.12 0.14 14.14
CA ALA A 158 14.58 -1.13 13.59
C ALA A 158 14.59 -1.06 12.06
N ALA A 159 15.48 -1.85 11.45
CA ALA A 159 15.57 -1.98 10.01
C ALA A 159 15.84 -3.43 9.63
N TYR A 160 15.24 -3.87 8.53
CA TYR A 160 15.56 -5.13 7.87
C TYR A 160 15.95 -4.84 6.43
N GLN A 161 17.00 -5.50 5.94
CA GLN A 161 17.47 -5.37 4.56
C GLN A 161 17.18 -6.65 3.78
N TRP A 162 16.41 -6.51 2.70
CA TRP A 162 16.15 -7.56 1.75
C TRP A 162 17.41 -7.86 0.93
N GLN A 163 17.55 -9.13 0.57
CA GLN A 163 18.58 -9.56 -0.38
C GLN A 163 18.29 -9.04 -1.79
N TYR A 164 17.01 -8.94 -2.16
CA TYR A 164 16.54 -8.57 -3.50
C TYR A 164 15.75 -7.26 -3.48
N ARG A 165 15.68 -6.58 -4.63
CA ARG A 165 14.86 -5.38 -4.83
C ARG A 165 13.40 -5.79 -4.90
N ILE A 166 12.56 -5.09 -4.17
CA ILE A 166 11.10 -5.13 -4.26
C ILE A 166 10.69 -4.20 -5.39
N ASP A 167 9.94 -4.75 -6.33
CA ASP A 167 9.24 -3.96 -7.33
C ASP A 167 7.89 -3.49 -6.79
N THR A 168 7.11 -4.42 -6.24
CA THR A 168 5.77 -4.17 -5.71
C THR A 168 5.62 -4.87 -4.38
N VAL A 169 4.99 -4.20 -3.42
CA VAL A 169 4.61 -4.78 -2.14
C VAL A 169 3.22 -4.29 -1.80
N GLU A 170 2.38 -5.21 -1.35
CA GLU A 170 1.14 -4.90 -0.65
C GLU A 170 1.18 -5.54 0.73
N TYR A 171 0.46 -4.93 1.65
CA TYR A 171 0.40 -5.38 3.03
C TYR A 171 -1.04 -5.40 3.51
N SER A 172 -1.30 -6.26 4.49
CA SER A 172 -2.55 -6.28 5.22
C SER A 172 -2.28 -6.45 6.70
N ILE A 173 -2.92 -5.59 7.48
CA ILE A 173 -2.97 -5.69 8.93
C ILE A 173 -4.38 -6.16 9.27
N PRO A 174 -4.55 -7.40 9.77
CA PRO A 174 -5.84 -7.97 10.08
C PRO A 174 -6.67 -7.05 10.96
N ARG A 175 -7.89 -6.74 10.51
CA ARG A 175 -8.88 -6.08 11.37
C ARG A 175 -9.40 -7.12 12.35
N LEU A 176 -8.79 -7.18 13.54
CA LEU A 176 -9.32 -8.00 14.63
C LEU A 176 -10.74 -7.53 14.92
N ARG A 177 -11.73 -8.41 14.73
CA ARG A 177 -13.10 -8.15 15.18
C ARG A 177 -13.01 -7.83 16.68
N GLN A 178 -13.55 -6.67 17.06
CA GLN A 178 -13.50 -6.10 18.42
C GLN A 178 -14.00 -7.05 19.54
N SER A 179 -14.54 -8.22 19.18
CA SER A 179 -15.11 -9.22 20.09
C SER A 179 -14.07 -10.02 20.90
N HIS A 180 -12.78 -10.01 20.54
CA HIS A 180 -11.75 -10.65 21.37
C HIS A 180 -11.14 -9.67 22.37
N PRO A 181 -11.05 -10.02 23.67
CA PRO A 181 -10.42 -9.18 24.67
C PRO A 181 -9.01 -8.83 24.18
N ALA A 182 -8.69 -7.53 24.21
CA ALA A 182 -7.51 -6.92 23.63
C ALA A 182 -6.27 -7.82 23.75
N SER A 183 -5.91 -8.48 22.65
CA SER A 183 -4.57 -9.06 22.53
C SER A 183 -3.58 -7.94 22.82
N ARG A 184 -2.72 -8.12 23.81
CA ARG A 184 -1.64 -7.17 24.10
C ARG A 184 -0.67 -7.05 22.93
N TYR A 185 -0.66 -8.04 22.05
CA TYR A 185 0.20 -8.11 20.89
C TYR A 185 -0.52 -7.59 19.65
N PRO A 186 0.19 -6.84 18.78
CA PRO A 186 -0.34 -6.50 17.48
C PRO A 186 -0.69 -7.76 16.66
N PRO A 187 -1.60 -7.68 15.68
CA PRO A 187 -1.82 -8.79 14.76
C PRO A 187 -0.61 -8.93 13.81
N PRO A 188 -0.33 -10.14 13.28
CA PRO A 188 0.70 -10.32 12.26
C PRO A 188 0.39 -9.50 11.00
N ILE A 189 1.42 -9.04 10.29
CA ILE A 189 1.25 -8.31 9.02
C ILE A 189 1.55 -9.25 7.86
N THR A 190 0.56 -9.50 7.03
CA THR A 190 0.73 -10.24 5.79
C THR A 190 1.30 -9.33 4.73
N LEU A 191 2.32 -9.79 4.02
CA LEU A 191 2.94 -9.11 2.89
C LEU A 191 2.81 -9.97 1.64
N LEU A 192 2.44 -9.32 0.54
CA LEU A 192 2.53 -9.88 -0.81
C LEU A 192 3.56 -9.07 -1.59
N VAL A 193 4.68 -9.73 -1.93
CA VAL A 193 5.86 -9.08 -2.48
C VAL A 193 6.18 -9.63 -3.86
N ARG A 194 6.45 -8.74 -4.81
CA ARG A 194 7.10 -9.06 -6.07
C ARG A 194 8.49 -8.44 -6.10
N PHE A 195 9.50 -9.23 -6.43
CA PHE A 195 10.87 -8.74 -6.56
C PHE A 195 11.18 -8.31 -8.01
N ASP A 196 11.98 -7.24 -8.13
CA ASP A 196 12.55 -6.70 -9.37
C ASP A 196 13.86 -7.45 -9.70
N SER A 197 13.78 -8.75 -9.99
CA SER A 197 14.96 -9.52 -10.41
C SER A 197 14.62 -10.60 -11.41
N TYR A 198 15.55 -10.83 -12.34
CA TYR A 198 15.56 -11.96 -13.26
C TYR A 198 16.22 -13.22 -12.67
N TYR A 199 16.92 -13.07 -11.53
CA TYR A 199 17.70 -14.15 -10.92
C TYR A 199 17.80 -14.00 -9.39
N PRO A 200 17.69 -15.08 -8.59
CA PRO A 200 17.34 -16.44 -9.00
C PRO A 200 15.83 -16.63 -9.21
N TRP A 201 15.00 -15.64 -8.87
CA TRP A 201 13.55 -15.73 -8.96
C TRP A 201 13.09 -15.21 -10.32
N PRO A 202 12.34 -15.99 -11.11
CA PRO A 202 11.64 -15.44 -12.27
C PRO A 202 10.75 -14.27 -11.84
N VAL A 203 10.65 -13.24 -12.68
CA VAL A 203 9.69 -12.11 -12.53
C VAL A 203 8.21 -12.54 -12.45
N ASN A 204 7.97 -13.85 -12.56
CA ASN A 204 6.68 -14.53 -12.56
C ASN A 204 6.32 -15.13 -11.20
N LEU A 205 6.90 -14.64 -10.11
CA LEU A 205 6.66 -15.13 -8.76
C LEU A 205 6.19 -14.00 -7.86
N LEU A 206 5.15 -14.29 -7.09
CA LEU A 206 4.76 -13.51 -5.93
C LEU A 206 5.19 -14.26 -4.67
N HIS A 207 5.64 -13.52 -3.67
CA HIS A 207 6.12 -14.06 -2.42
C HIS A 207 5.21 -13.61 -1.29
N HIS A 208 4.69 -14.58 -0.55
CA HIS A 208 3.93 -14.34 0.67
C HIS A 208 4.89 -14.38 1.86
N PHE A 209 5.00 -13.25 2.56
CA PHE A 209 5.74 -13.13 3.81
C PHE A 209 4.81 -12.71 4.95
N VAL A 210 5.21 -12.97 6.19
CA VAL A 210 4.55 -12.45 7.39
C VAL A 210 5.55 -11.75 8.29
N ILE A 211 5.20 -10.56 8.77
CA ILE A 211 5.89 -9.89 9.88
C ILE A 211 5.17 -10.26 11.16
N HIS A 212 5.82 -11.06 12.01
CA HIS A 212 5.25 -11.47 13.27
C HIS A 212 5.39 -10.40 14.36
N PRO A 213 4.44 -10.34 15.31
CA PRO A 213 4.58 -9.56 16.53
C PRO A 213 5.85 -9.95 17.28
N ASN A 214 6.50 -8.97 17.91
CA ASN A 214 7.62 -9.24 18.79
C ASN A 214 7.07 -9.84 20.11
N PRO A 215 7.44 -11.09 20.49
CA PRO A 215 6.95 -11.71 21.72
C PRO A 215 7.39 -10.97 22.99
N HIS A 216 8.47 -10.18 22.90
CA HIS A 216 9.00 -9.36 23.98
C HIS A 216 8.52 -7.90 23.91
N PHE A 217 7.46 -7.62 23.14
CA PHE A 217 6.92 -6.28 23.06
C PHE A 217 6.37 -5.82 24.41
N ASP A 218 6.86 -4.66 24.86
CA ASP A 218 6.37 -3.95 26.04
C ASP A 218 6.09 -2.50 25.66
N PRO A 219 4.80 -2.08 25.58
CA PRO A 219 4.44 -0.74 25.16
C PRO A 219 4.93 0.35 26.12
N THR A 220 5.26 -0.01 27.37
CA THR A 220 5.78 0.91 28.38
C THR A 220 7.25 1.26 28.14
N VAL A 221 7.98 0.41 27.42
CA VAL A 221 9.39 0.59 27.12
C VAL A 221 9.56 1.36 25.81
N PRO A 222 10.20 2.56 25.81
CA PRO A 222 10.37 3.39 24.61
C PRO A 222 11.03 2.67 23.42
N THR A 223 11.98 1.79 23.72
CA THR A 223 12.80 1.06 22.76
C THR A 223 12.18 -0.26 22.29
N SER A 224 11.06 -0.68 22.87
CA SER A 224 10.42 -1.94 22.49
C SER A 224 9.73 -1.81 21.13
N THR A 225 10.00 -2.77 20.24
CA THR A 225 9.42 -2.83 18.91
C THR A 225 8.19 -3.73 18.91
N PRO A 226 7.04 -3.32 18.34
CA PRO A 226 5.83 -4.14 18.26
C PRO A 226 5.98 -5.37 17.35
N TYR A 227 6.88 -5.29 16.39
CA TYR A 227 7.10 -6.33 15.38
C TYR A 227 8.56 -6.77 15.38
N ALA A 228 8.80 -8.03 15.01
CA ALA A 228 10.11 -8.49 14.60
C ALA A 228 10.40 -7.95 13.19
N PRO A 229 11.49 -7.21 12.95
CA PRO A 229 11.69 -6.52 11.68
C PRO A 229 11.93 -7.45 10.50
N GLN A 230 12.35 -8.70 10.75
CA GLN A 230 12.61 -9.71 9.72
C GLN A 230 11.31 -10.42 9.31
N PRO A 231 10.85 -10.26 8.06
CA PRO A 231 9.71 -11.00 7.54
C PRO A 231 10.06 -12.48 7.38
N GLN A 232 9.10 -13.35 7.70
CA GLN A 232 9.22 -14.80 7.54
C GLN A 232 8.58 -15.22 6.20
N PRO A 233 9.28 -15.98 5.34
CA PRO A 233 8.70 -16.50 4.11
C PRO A 233 7.68 -17.59 4.43
N ILE A 234 6.47 -17.45 3.88
CA ILE A 234 5.40 -18.44 4.03
C ILE A 234 5.23 -19.27 2.76
N ALA A 235 5.08 -18.61 1.61
CA ALA A 235 4.80 -19.30 0.36
C ALA A 235 5.36 -18.52 -0.85
N VAL A 236 5.60 -19.27 -1.92
CA VAL A 236 5.88 -18.74 -3.25
C VAL A 236 4.69 -19.08 -4.15
N ILE A 237 4.17 -18.08 -4.84
CA ILE A 237 2.97 -18.18 -5.66
C ILE A 237 3.39 -17.97 -7.12
N ALA A 238 3.08 -18.95 -7.97
CA ALA A 238 3.27 -18.81 -9.40
C ALA A 238 2.30 -17.75 -9.95
N SER A 239 2.84 -16.76 -10.66
CA SER A 239 2.09 -15.74 -11.37
C SER A 239 2.77 -15.55 -12.73
N PRO A 240 2.39 -16.29 -13.78
CA PRO A 240 2.93 -16.10 -15.12
C PRO A 240 2.61 -14.69 -15.65
N MET A 241 3.48 -13.74 -15.33
CA MET A 241 3.38 -12.36 -15.77
C MET A 241 4.25 -12.16 -17.00
N ARG A 242 3.72 -11.48 -18.02
CA ARG A 242 4.58 -11.06 -19.13
C ARG A 242 5.36 -9.82 -18.69
N MET A 243 6.68 -9.86 -18.84
CA MET A 243 7.50 -8.66 -18.66
C MET A 243 6.90 -7.50 -19.46
N PHE A 244 6.84 -6.32 -18.85
CA PHE A 244 6.30 -5.10 -19.46
C PHE A 244 4.78 -5.08 -19.68
N THR A 245 4.03 -6.09 -19.24
CA THR A 245 2.56 -5.94 -19.17
C THR A 245 2.16 -5.15 -17.92
N PRO A 246 1.17 -4.25 -18.03
CA PRO A 246 0.59 -3.61 -16.86
C PRO A 246 0.16 -4.67 -15.87
N SER A 247 0.50 -4.44 -14.62
CA SER A 247 0.14 -5.33 -13.55
C SER A 247 -0.06 -4.56 -12.26
N ASP A 248 -0.91 -5.14 -11.44
CA ASP A 248 -1.21 -4.63 -10.11
C ASP A 248 -1.50 -5.84 -9.23
N LEU A 249 -1.25 -5.68 -7.95
CA LEU A 249 -1.63 -6.63 -6.93
C LEU A 249 -2.23 -5.86 -5.77
N ILE A 250 -3.17 -6.49 -5.08
CA ILE A 250 -3.82 -5.93 -3.90
C ILE A 250 -4.01 -7.02 -2.86
N LEU A 251 -3.91 -6.64 -1.60
CA LEU A 251 -4.13 -7.53 -0.47
C LEU A 251 -5.22 -6.95 0.43
N GLY A 252 -6.30 -7.70 0.61
CA GLY A 252 -7.44 -7.31 1.41
C GLY A 252 -7.21 -7.44 2.92
N PRO A 253 -8.04 -6.78 3.74
CA PRO A 253 -7.93 -6.77 5.20
C PRO A 253 -8.10 -8.14 5.90
N TYR A 254 -8.69 -9.14 5.24
CA TYR A 254 -8.83 -10.51 5.72
C TYR A 254 -7.91 -11.51 5.02
N GLY A 255 -6.92 -11.00 4.27
CA GLY A 255 -5.86 -11.82 3.69
C GLY A 255 -6.13 -12.32 2.27
N THR A 256 -7.23 -11.93 1.62
CA THR A 256 -7.42 -12.22 0.19
C THR A 256 -6.47 -11.39 -0.66
N ALA A 257 -5.54 -12.05 -1.32
CA ALA A 257 -4.71 -11.48 -2.37
C ALA A 257 -5.43 -11.57 -3.71
N VAL A 258 -5.37 -10.50 -4.50
CA VAL A 258 -5.84 -10.46 -5.88
C VAL A 258 -4.78 -9.77 -6.73
N TRP A 259 -4.48 -10.30 -7.91
CA TRP A 259 -3.50 -9.71 -8.82
C TRP A 259 -3.88 -9.89 -10.29
N ILE A 260 -3.36 -9.00 -11.13
CA ILE A 260 -3.45 -9.10 -12.59
C ILE A 260 -2.29 -9.97 -13.06
N ASP A 261 -2.62 -11.02 -13.79
CA ASP A 261 -1.68 -11.99 -14.34
C ASP A 261 -1.85 -12.11 -15.85
N ALA A 262 -0.86 -12.68 -16.54
CA ALA A 262 -1.00 -12.91 -17.98
C ALA A 262 -1.82 -14.18 -18.23
N GLN A 263 -2.64 -14.17 -19.29
CA GLN A 263 -3.33 -15.38 -19.72
C GLN A 263 -2.32 -16.36 -20.33
N THR A 264 -2.32 -17.60 -19.81
CA THR A 264 -1.41 -18.69 -20.25
C THR A 264 -2.10 -19.77 -21.08
N ASP A 265 -3.43 -19.75 -21.19
CA ASP A 265 -4.15 -20.77 -21.95
C ASP A 265 -4.30 -20.34 -23.42
N PRO A 266 -4.07 -21.24 -24.39
CA PRO A 266 -3.81 -22.68 -24.24
C PRO A 266 -2.33 -23.09 -24.07
N ASP A 267 -1.38 -22.16 -24.26
CA ASP A 267 0.06 -22.43 -24.24
C ASP A 267 0.80 -21.47 -23.28
N PRO A 268 1.40 -21.97 -22.18
CA PRO A 268 2.14 -21.14 -21.22
C PRO A 268 3.33 -20.38 -21.83
N THR A 269 3.85 -20.84 -22.97
CA THR A 269 4.93 -20.14 -23.68
C THR A 269 4.45 -18.84 -24.34
N GLN A 270 3.14 -18.69 -24.54
CA GLN A 270 2.48 -17.49 -25.08
C GLN A 270 1.81 -16.64 -23.98
N ALA A 271 2.32 -16.72 -22.75
CA ALA A 271 1.81 -15.94 -21.62
C ALA A 271 1.71 -14.45 -21.99
N GLY A 272 0.48 -13.92 -21.99
CA GLY A 272 0.20 -12.51 -22.27
C GLY A 272 0.03 -12.14 -23.75
N ASP A 273 0.03 -13.10 -24.67
CA ASP A 273 -0.45 -12.87 -26.05
C ASP A 273 -1.98 -12.90 -26.13
N HIS A 274 -2.62 -13.60 -25.20
CA HIS A 274 -4.08 -13.79 -25.16
C HIS A 274 -4.82 -12.81 -24.24
N GLY A 275 -4.08 -11.91 -23.57
CA GLY A 275 -4.63 -10.89 -22.68
C GLY A 275 -4.22 -11.02 -21.22
N GLN A 276 -5.04 -10.41 -20.35
CA GLN A 276 -4.89 -10.39 -18.90
C GLN A 276 -6.01 -11.21 -18.23
N ARG A 277 -5.70 -11.76 -17.05
CA ARG A 277 -6.66 -12.42 -16.15
C ARG A 277 -6.51 -11.93 -14.71
N ILE A 278 -7.51 -12.21 -13.88
CA ILE A 278 -7.47 -11.94 -12.44
C ILE A 278 -7.22 -13.26 -11.71
N ALA A 279 -6.18 -13.32 -10.91
CA ALA A 279 -5.91 -14.43 -10.02
C ALA A 279 -6.07 -13.99 -8.58
N GLY A 280 -6.44 -14.93 -7.70
CA GLY A 280 -6.60 -14.64 -6.28
C GLY A 280 -6.26 -15.83 -5.39
N ARG A 281 -5.87 -15.54 -4.15
CA ARG A 281 -5.55 -16.55 -3.13
C ARG A 281 -5.78 -15.99 -1.75
N ILE A 282 -6.31 -16.79 -0.85
CA ILE A 282 -6.40 -16.44 0.57
C ILE A 282 -5.04 -16.72 1.22
N LEU A 283 -4.38 -15.69 1.73
CA LEU A 283 -3.04 -15.75 2.32
C LEU A 283 -3.08 -15.81 3.85
N ALA A 284 -4.10 -15.23 4.46
CA ALA A 284 -4.30 -15.27 5.89
C ALA A 284 -5.75 -15.65 6.18
N SER A 285 -5.98 -16.32 7.31
CA SER A 285 -7.33 -16.56 7.81
C SER A 285 -7.84 -15.35 8.59
N GLY A 286 -9.13 -15.32 8.93
CA GLY A 286 -9.75 -14.15 9.59
C GLY A 286 -9.15 -13.74 10.94
N ASN A 287 -8.27 -14.56 11.54
CA ASN A 287 -7.51 -14.22 12.74
C ASN A 287 -6.09 -13.65 12.44
N GLY A 288 -5.71 -13.54 11.17
CA GLY A 288 -4.40 -13.10 10.72
C GLY A 288 -3.36 -14.21 10.53
N GLU A 289 -3.67 -15.45 10.90
CA GLU A 289 -2.72 -16.56 10.76
C GLU A 289 -2.52 -16.92 9.28
N PRO A 290 -1.27 -17.14 8.84
CA PRO A 290 -0.97 -17.47 7.47
C PRO A 290 -1.58 -18.80 7.04
N VAL A 291 -2.13 -18.83 5.83
CA VAL A 291 -2.64 -20.06 5.20
C VAL A 291 -1.59 -20.58 4.23
N VAL A 292 -0.94 -21.68 4.60
CA VAL A 292 0.15 -22.28 3.80
C VAL A 292 -0.41 -23.04 2.59
N ASP A 293 -1.50 -23.80 2.79
CA ASP A 293 -2.02 -24.76 1.81
C ASP A 293 -3.22 -24.24 1.00
N ALA A 294 -3.44 -22.92 0.96
CA ALA A 294 -4.50 -22.35 0.14
C ALA A 294 -4.19 -22.54 -1.36
N GLU A 295 -5.12 -23.12 -2.10
CA GLU A 295 -5.01 -23.17 -3.57
C GLU A 295 -5.21 -21.78 -4.17
N THR A 296 -4.41 -21.46 -5.19
CA THR A 296 -4.63 -20.26 -6.01
C THR A 296 -5.88 -20.47 -6.84
N ARG A 297 -6.87 -19.60 -6.68
CA ARG A 297 -8.10 -19.60 -7.48
C ARG A 297 -7.95 -18.63 -8.63
N LEU A 298 -8.31 -19.08 -9.82
CA LEU A 298 -8.28 -18.26 -11.03
C LEU A 298 -9.69 -17.77 -11.33
N LEU A 299 -9.86 -16.45 -11.35
CA LEU A 299 -11.06 -15.85 -11.91
C LEU A 299 -10.79 -15.64 -13.39
N GLN A 300 -11.29 -16.56 -14.22
CA GLN A 300 -11.10 -16.52 -15.67
C GLN A 300 -11.98 -15.45 -16.30
N ILE A 301 -11.68 -14.19 -16.02
CA ILE A 301 -12.13 -13.05 -16.78
C ILE A 301 -10.98 -12.70 -17.71
N CYS A 302 -11.17 -12.93 -19.00
CA CYS A 302 -10.17 -12.67 -20.02
C CYS A 302 -10.43 -11.32 -20.68
N GLU A 303 -9.52 -10.36 -20.50
CA GLU A 303 -9.48 -9.13 -21.28
C GLU A 303 -8.40 -9.27 -22.36
N THR A 304 -8.82 -9.48 -23.59
CA THR A 304 -7.90 -9.72 -24.73
C THR A 304 -7.08 -8.49 -25.10
N ALA A 305 -7.54 -7.29 -24.75
CA ALA A 305 -6.88 -6.04 -25.13
C ALA A 305 -5.81 -5.57 -24.12
N SER A 306 -5.57 -6.31 -23.03
CA SER A 306 -4.58 -5.98 -21.99
C SER A 306 -4.70 -4.55 -21.45
N LYS A 307 -5.94 -4.09 -21.24
CA LYS A 307 -6.24 -2.71 -20.84
C LYS A 307 -6.29 -2.51 -19.34
N TRP A 308 -6.21 -3.55 -18.53
CA TRP A 308 -6.28 -3.41 -17.08
C TRP A 308 -4.94 -2.93 -16.54
N GLY A 309 -4.98 -2.03 -15.56
CA GLY A 309 -3.77 -1.49 -14.95
C GLY A 309 -3.87 -1.24 -13.45
N ARG A 310 -5.06 -1.30 -12.86
CA ARG A 310 -5.26 -1.10 -11.42
C ARG A 310 -6.28 -2.04 -10.81
N LEU A 311 -6.06 -2.45 -9.58
CA LEU A 311 -6.99 -3.22 -8.76
C LEU A 311 -7.40 -2.46 -7.50
N ALA A 312 -8.66 -2.66 -7.10
CA ALA A 312 -9.17 -2.36 -5.77
C ALA A 312 -10.05 -3.53 -5.31
N LEU A 313 -10.05 -3.78 -4.00
CA LEU A 313 -10.69 -4.94 -3.39
C LEU A 313 -11.55 -4.46 -2.21
N ASP A 314 -12.83 -4.77 -2.28
CA ASP A 314 -13.73 -4.72 -1.14
C ASP A 314 -13.98 -6.16 -0.69
N GLU A 315 -13.19 -6.59 0.28
CA GLU A 315 -13.24 -7.98 0.75
C GLU A 315 -14.49 -8.27 1.60
N GLU A 316 -15.10 -7.24 2.20
CA GLU A 316 -16.31 -7.39 3.02
C GLU A 316 -17.54 -7.65 2.15
N GLU A 317 -17.66 -6.90 1.05
CA GLU A 317 -18.75 -7.10 0.09
C GLU A 317 -18.44 -8.15 -0.97
N GLY A 318 -17.19 -8.64 -1.00
CA GLY A 318 -16.73 -9.61 -1.99
C GLY A 318 -16.72 -9.01 -3.39
N ARG A 319 -16.15 -7.81 -3.56
CA ARG A 319 -16.06 -7.10 -4.84
C ARG A 319 -14.64 -6.76 -5.24
N ILE A 320 -14.37 -6.80 -6.54
CA ILE A 320 -13.12 -6.36 -7.15
C ILE A 320 -13.43 -5.26 -8.15
N ALA A 321 -12.75 -4.13 -8.02
CA ALA A 321 -12.77 -3.05 -9.00
C ALA A 321 -11.49 -3.10 -9.84
N VAL A 322 -11.64 -3.01 -11.16
CA VAL A 322 -10.53 -3.01 -12.12
C VAL A 322 -10.51 -1.71 -12.89
N GLY A 323 -9.43 -0.96 -12.73
CA GLY A 323 -9.17 0.26 -13.49
C GLY A 323 -8.49 -0.05 -14.83
N HIS A 324 -9.03 0.53 -15.89
CA HIS A 324 -8.51 0.43 -17.25
C HIS A 324 -7.61 1.61 -17.59
N ILE A 325 -6.66 1.41 -18.51
CA ILE A 325 -5.77 2.45 -19.03
C ILE A 325 -6.50 3.60 -19.73
N ASP A 326 -7.74 3.37 -20.19
CA ASP A 326 -8.60 4.37 -20.82
C ASP A 326 -9.47 5.14 -19.79
N GLY A 327 -9.28 4.88 -18.50
CA GLY A 327 -10.00 5.53 -17.41
C GLY A 327 -11.33 4.88 -17.04
N ARG A 328 -11.76 3.82 -17.74
CA ARG A 328 -12.93 3.03 -17.31
C ARG A 328 -12.64 2.25 -16.04
N VAL A 329 -13.69 1.97 -15.26
CA VAL A 329 -13.64 1.08 -14.09
C VAL A 329 -14.69 0.00 -14.27
N THR A 330 -14.29 -1.27 -14.11
CA THR A 330 -15.20 -2.42 -14.11
C THR A 330 -15.30 -2.97 -12.70
N LEU A 331 -16.51 -3.32 -12.26
CA LEU A 331 -16.76 -3.96 -10.97
C LEU A 331 -17.13 -5.43 -11.18
N PHE A 332 -16.54 -6.31 -10.38
CA PHE A 332 -16.84 -7.74 -10.34
C PHE A 332 -17.27 -8.12 -8.93
N ASP A 333 -18.35 -8.87 -8.79
CA ASP A 333 -18.74 -9.50 -7.52
C ASP A 333 -18.14 -10.93 -7.50
N TYR A 334 -17.30 -11.26 -6.53
CA TYR A 334 -16.77 -12.61 -6.31
C TYR A 334 -17.40 -13.32 -5.11
N GLY A 335 -18.09 -12.61 -4.22
CA GLY A 335 -18.88 -13.20 -3.14
C GLY A 335 -20.16 -13.93 -3.60
N ARG A 336 -20.55 -13.76 -4.87
CA ARG A 336 -21.71 -14.41 -5.51
C ARG A 336 -21.35 -15.28 -6.72
N LEU A 337 -20.06 -15.50 -6.98
CA LEU A 337 -19.68 -16.44 -8.02
C LEU A 337 -20.04 -17.83 -7.52
N GLU A 338 -21.12 -18.39 -8.07
CA GLU A 338 -21.43 -19.80 -7.92
C GLU A 338 -20.18 -20.59 -8.32
N ILE A 339 -19.69 -21.38 -7.37
CA ILE A 339 -18.57 -22.29 -7.59
C ILE A 339 -19.07 -23.30 -8.62
N VAL A 340 -18.61 -23.15 -9.86
CA VAL A 340 -18.74 -24.21 -10.86
C VAL A 340 -17.51 -25.10 -10.65
N ASP A 341 -17.72 -26.21 -9.94
CA ASP A 341 -16.73 -27.28 -9.75
C ASP A 341 -16.35 -27.95 -11.08
#